data_AF-A0A2M6YR17-F1
#
_entry.id   AF-A0A2M6YR17-F1
#
_cell.length_a   1.000
_cell.length_b   1.000
_cell.length_c   1.000
_cell.angle_alpha   90.00
_cell.angle_beta   90.00
_cell.angle_gamma   90.00
#
_symmetry.space_group_name_H-M   'P 1'
#
loop_
_entity.id
_entity.type
_entity.pdbx_description
1 polymer ?
#
loop_
_entity_poly.entity_id
_entity_poly.type
_entity_poly.pdbx_seq_one_letter_code
_entity_poly.pdbx_strand_id
1 'polypeptide(L)'
;MKYVKVSCCYCGKNFPKEVRRFNEAKKNGWKIYCSLNCQKLSKNKRVKIKCGSPLCNKFILRDPSDIPESGICYCSCSCAAVVNNKKFPKRKPVIKPIVPKICKKCKKEFYDDKERKYCSPACYSKRPIFPAEKIIEEIKEFYEKNGRIPVKREYHAYRVARFRFGTWNKAIKAAGFDPNPVLFAKKHVAKDSHICDSLSEMII
;
A
#
# COMPACT_ATOMS: atom_id res chain seq x y z
N MET A 1 5.77 -60.43 -19.27
CA MET A 1 6.51 -59.16 -19.54
C MET A 1 8.01 -59.41 -19.36
N LYS A 2 8.87 -58.96 -20.28
CA LYS A 2 10.33 -59.10 -20.14
C LYS A 2 10.89 -57.90 -19.37
N TYR A 3 11.78 -58.16 -18.41
CA TYR A 3 12.45 -57.14 -17.58
C TYR A 3 13.96 -57.19 -17.76
N VAL A 4 14.61 -56.04 -17.63
CA VAL A 4 16.06 -55.88 -17.63
C VAL A 4 16.47 -55.17 -16.35
N LYS A 5 17.63 -55.55 -15.79
CA LYS A 5 18.22 -54.84 -14.65
C LYS A 5 18.88 -53.56 -15.17
N VAL A 6 18.47 -52.42 -14.63
CA VAL A 6 19.00 -51.10 -15.01
C VAL A 6 19.47 -50.37 -13.75
N SER A 7 20.54 -49.59 -13.85
CA SER A 7 21.02 -48.74 -12.76
C SER A 7 20.24 -47.43 -12.71
N CYS A 8 19.90 -46.98 -11.50
CA CYS A 8 19.25 -45.70 -11.28
C CYS A 8 20.24 -44.55 -11.52
N CYS A 9 19.88 -43.60 -12.38
CA CYS A 9 20.72 -42.42 -12.69
C CYS A 9 20.99 -41.49 -11.49
N TYR A 10 20.31 -41.68 -10.36
CA TYR A 10 20.51 -40.88 -9.16
C TYR A 10 21.27 -41.63 -8.05
N CYS A 11 20.74 -42.76 -7.59
CA CYS A 11 21.31 -43.50 -6.46
C CYS A 11 22.21 -44.68 -6.85
N GLY A 12 22.36 -44.97 -8.15
CA GLY A 12 23.17 -46.08 -8.66
C GLY A 12 22.59 -47.49 -8.41
N LYS A 13 21.53 -47.62 -7.61
CA LYS A 13 20.92 -48.92 -7.30
C LYS A 13 20.34 -49.59 -8.55
N ASN A 14 20.55 -50.90 -8.66
CA ASN A 14 19.99 -51.73 -9.72
C ASN A 14 18.53 -52.09 -9.42
N PHE A 15 17.65 -51.97 -10.42
CA PHE A 15 16.23 -52.30 -10.30
C PHE A 15 15.69 -52.84 -11.62
N PRO A 16 14.62 -53.67 -11.59
CA PRO A 16 14.02 -54.21 -12.79
C PRO A 16 13.20 -53.13 -13.52
N LYS A 17 13.38 -53.03 -14.85
CA LYS A 17 12.57 -52.18 -15.73
C LYS A 17 12.09 -52.98 -16.93
N GLU A 18 10.87 -52.69 -17.39
CA GLU A 18 10.34 -53.31 -18.61
C GLU A 18 11.20 -52.99 -19.82
N VAL A 19 11.50 -54.00 -20.65
CA VAL A 19 12.33 -53.88 -21.85
C VAL A 19 11.81 -52.78 -22.80
N ARG A 20 10.50 -52.71 -23.00
CA ARG A 20 9.88 -51.69 -23.86
C ARG A 20 10.18 -50.27 -23.38
N ARG A 21 9.98 -50.00 -22.08
CA ARG A 21 10.24 -48.71 -21.45
C ARG A 21 11.73 -48.38 -21.41
N PHE A 22 12.59 -49.38 -21.23
CA PHE A 22 14.03 -49.22 -21.31
C PHE A 22 14.49 -48.82 -22.72
N ASN A 23 14.02 -49.51 -23.75
CA ASN A 23 14.35 -49.21 -25.15
C ASN A 23 13.83 -47.82 -25.56
N GLU A 24 12.62 -47.45 -25.13
CA GLU A 24 12.04 -46.11 -25.32
C GLU A 24 12.92 -45.03 -24.66
N ALA A 25 13.31 -45.23 -23.40
CA ALA A 25 14.20 -44.31 -22.70
C ALA A 25 15.58 -44.21 -23.37
N LYS A 26 16.13 -45.33 -23.85
CA LYS A 26 17.41 -45.35 -24.59
C LYS A 26 17.32 -44.60 -25.92
N LYS A 27 16.23 -44.80 -26.68
CA LYS A 27 15.97 -44.10 -27.95
C LYS A 27 15.88 -42.58 -27.76
N ASN A 28 15.22 -42.14 -26.69
CA ASN A 28 14.99 -40.72 -26.42
C ASN A 28 16.05 -40.07 -25.50
N GLY A 29 17.08 -40.83 -25.09
CA GLY A 29 18.10 -40.35 -24.14
C GLY A 29 17.56 -40.00 -22.75
N TRP A 30 16.44 -40.58 -22.32
CA TRP A 30 15.81 -40.29 -21.04
C TRP A 30 16.53 -40.98 -19.87
N LYS A 31 16.76 -40.21 -18.79
CA LYS A 31 17.28 -40.74 -17.53
C LYS A 31 16.26 -41.68 -16.88
N ILE A 32 16.75 -42.79 -16.32
CA ILE A 32 15.92 -43.84 -15.72
C ILE A 32 16.16 -43.85 -14.21
N TYR A 33 15.07 -43.87 -13.43
CA TYR A 33 15.12 -43.79 -11.97
C TYR A 33 14.38 -44.97 -11.33
N CYS A 34 14.87 -45.43 -10.17
CA CYS A 34 14.22 -46.52 -9.43
C CYS A 34 12.93 -46.08 -8.72
N SER A 35 12.75 -44.79 -8.48
CA SER A 35 11.57 -44.23 -7.80
C SER A 35 11.31 -42.77 -8.17
N LEU A 36 10.09 -42.30 -7.94
CA LEU A 36 9.73 -40.88 -8.10
C LEU A 36 10.60 -39.98 -7.22
N ASN A 37 11.03 -40.46 -6.04
CA ASN A 37 11.93 -39.72 -5.15
C ASN A 37 13.32 -39.53 -5.79
N CYS A 38 13.91 -40.58 -6.39
CA CYS A 38 15.18 -40.44 -7.11
C CYS A 38 15.08 -39.48 -8.29
N GLN A 39 13.95 -39.49 -9.00
CA GLN A 39 13.69 -38.52 -10.08
C GLN A 39 13.60 -37.09 -9.53
N LYS A 40 12.87 -36.87 -8.43
CA LYS A 40 12.74 -35.55 -7.78
C LYS A 40 14.09 -35.04 -7.28
N LEU A 41 14.87 -35.89 -6.61
CA LEU A 41 16.20 -35.55 -6.11
C LEU A 41 17.17 -35.22 -7.24
N SER A 42 17.13 -35.96 -8.35
CA SER A 42 17.92 -35.65 -9.54
C SER A 42 17.56 -34.32 -10.19
N LYS A 43 16.33 -33.82 -9.99
CA LYS A 43 15.87 -32.53 -10.52
C LYS A 43 16.09 -31.38 -9.53
N ASN A 44 16.40 -31.66 -8.27
CA ASN A 44 16.65 -30.64 -7.26
C ASN A 44 18.00 -29.96 -7.54
N LYS A 45 17.94 -28.69 -7.95
CA LYS A 45 19.12 -27.86 -8.27
C LYS A 45 19.51 -26.91 -7.13
N ARG A 46 18.86 -27.04 -5.97
CA ARG A 46 19.08 -26.11 -4.85
C ARG A 46 20.52 -26.16 -4.37
N VAL A 47 21.08 -24.98 -4.16
CA VAL A 47 22.44 -24.75 -3.68
C VAL A 47 22.40 -24.39 -2.20
N LYS A 48 23.39 -24.88 -1.45
CA LYS A 48 23.56 -24.56 -0.03
C LYS A 48 24.41 -23.30 0.11
N ILE A 49 23.85 -22.26 0.72
CA ILE A 49 24.45 -20.93 0.85
C ILE A 49 24.50 -20.55 2.32
N LYS A 50 25.58 -19.88 2.74
CA LYS A 50 25.70 -19.33 4.10
C LYS A 50 24.91 -18.02 4.21
N CYS A 51 24.20 -17.82 5.32
CA CYS A 51 23.53 -16.56 5.60
C CYS A 51 24.53 -15.39 5.58
N GLY A 52 24.21 -14.31 4.87
CA GLY A 52 25.06 -13.12 4.79
C GLY A 52 25.02 -12.20 6.01
N SER A 53 24.28 -12.56 7.07
CA SER A 53 24.30 -11.80 8.31
C SER A 53 25.53 -12.18 9.14
N PRO A 54 26.36 -11.22 9.60
CA PRO A 54 27.59 -11.51 10.33
C PRO A 54 27.34 -12.17 11.70
N LEU A 55 26.13 -12.03 12.24
CA LEU A 55 25.72 -12.64 13.51
C LEU A 55 25.03 -14.00 13.31
N CYS A 56 24.96 -14.51 12.08
CA CYS A 56 24.25 -15.73 11.75
C CYS A 56 25.16 -16.71 11.01
N ASN A 57 25.23 -17.95 11.50
CA ASN A 57 25.99 -19.03 10.87
C ASN A 57 25.11 -20.10 10.21
N LYS A 58 23.83 -19.80 9.96
CA LYS A 58 22.91 -20.75 9.33
C LYS A 58 23.21 -20.93 7.84
N PHE A 59 23.06 -22.16 7.38
CA PHE A 59 23.05 -22.50 5.95
C PHE A 59 21.61 -22.63 5.46
N ILE A 60 21.35 -22.11 4.26
CA ILE A 60 20.04 -22.16 3.62
C ILE A 60 20.16 -22.78 2.23
N LEU A 61 19.10 -23.47 1.82
CA LEU A 61 18.99 -24.01 0.47
C LEU A 61 18.20 -23.02 -0.38
N ARG A 62 18.75 -22.65 -1.54
CA ARG A 62 18.11 -21.75 -2.50
C ARG A 62 18.17 -22.32 -3.89
N ASP A 63 17.12 -22.13 -4.66
CA ASP A 63 17.15 -22.39 -6.10
C ASP A 63 18.10 -21.36 -6.76
N PRO A 64 18.92 -21.74 -7.75
CA PRO A 64 19.90 -20.82 -8.34
C PRO A 64 19.31 -19.50 -8.88
N SER A 65 18.06 -19.54 -9.34
CA SER A 65 17.30 -18.36 -9.79
C SER A 65 16.94 -17.39 -8.67
N ASP A 66 16.90 -17.85 -7.42
CA ASP A 66 16.53 -17.05 -6.26
C ASP A 66 17.74 -16.36 -5.62
N ILE A 67 18.95 -16.65 -6.12
CA ILE A 67 20.20 -16.07 -5.64
C ILE A 67 20.40 -14.76 -6.41
N PRO A 68 20.43 -13.60 -5.73
CA PRO A 68 20.71 -12.34 -6.40
C PRO A 68 22.15 -12.33 -6.94
N GLU A 69 22.44 -11.47 -7.91
CA GLU A 69 23.79 -11.30 -8.47
C GLU A 69 24.86 -11.01 -7.40
N SER A 70 24.47 -10.36 -6.31
CA SER A 70 25.35 -10.11 -5.16
C SER A 70 25.78 -11.38 -4.42
N GLY A 71 25.13 -12.52 -4.65
CA GLY A 71 25.38 -13.80 -3.97
C GLY A 71 24.93 -13.84 -2.50
N ILE A 72 24.45 -12.73 -1.95
CA ILE A 72 24.13 -12.60 -0.52
C ILE A 72 22.67 -12.96 -0.30
N CYS A 73 22.44 -14.04 0.46
CA CYS A 73 21.12 -14.46 0.91
C CYS A 73 21.02 -14.44 2.43
N TYR A 74 19.82 -14.17 2.96
CA TYR A 74 19.55 -14.18 4.39
C TYR A 74 18.58 -15.30 4.76
N CYS A 75 18.79 -15.90 5.93
CA CYS A 75 17.94 -16.98 6.42
C CYS A 75 16.59 -16.48 6.97
N SER A 76 16.49 -15.19 7.32
CA SER A 76 15.25 -14.57 7.81
C SER A 76 15.23 -13.07 7.51
N CYS A 77 14.03 -12.47 7.56
CA CYS A 77 13.85 -11.03 7.48
C CYS A 77 14.65 -10.30 8.57
N SER A 78 14.78 -10.89 9.76
CA SER A 78 15.57 -10.33 10.85
C SER A 78 17.06 -10.27 10.51
N CYS A 79 17.61 -11.32 9.89
CA CYS A 79 19.02 -11.32 9.46
C CYS A 79 19.30 -10.26 8.40
N ALA A 80 18.38 -10.11 7.43
CA ALA A 80 18.46 -9.05 6.43
C ALA A 80 18.36 -7.66 7.08
N ALA A 81 17.41 -7.49 8.02
CA ALA A 81 17.20 -6.22 8.73
C ALA A 81 18.42 -5.81 9.57
N VAL A 82 19.11 -6.75 10.22
CA VAL A 82 20.36 -6.46 10.97
C VAL A 82 21.39 -5.82 10.05
N VAL A 83 21.61 -6.39 8.87
CA VAL A 83 22.58 -5.86 7.90
C VAL A 83 22.11 -4.52 7.33
N ASN A 84 20.84 -4.43 6.91
CA ASN A 84 20.28 -3.21 6.32
C ASN A 84 20.25 -2.04 7.31
N ASN A 85 19.86 -2.25 8.56
CA ASN A 85 19.84 -1.21 9.59
C ASN A 85 21.26 -0.73 9.93
N LYS A 86 22.26 -1.62 9.89
CA LYS A 86 23.68 -1.24 10.07
C LYS A 86 24.20 -0.44 8.88
N LYS A 87 23.85 -0.84 7.65
CA LYS A 87 24.26 -0.15 6.41
C LYS A 87 23.60 1.22 6.26
N PHE A 88 22.33 1.33 6.68
CA PHE A 88 21.53 2.55 6.56
C PHE A 88 20.98 2.94 7.94
N PRO A 89 21.83 3.52 8.81
CA PRO A 89 21.39 3.94 10.13
C PRO A 89 20.30 5.01 9.99
N LYS A 90 19.13 4.75 10.60
CA LYS A 90 18.06 5.76 10.65
C LYS A 90 18.57 7.00 11.37
N ARG A 91 18.20 8.18 10.87
CA ARG A 91 18.45 9.45 11.58
C ARG A 91 17.88 9.31 12.99
N LYS A 92 18.70 9.62 14.01
CA LYS A 92 18.19 9.70 15.38
C LYS A 92 17.12 10.80 15.42
N PRO A 93 15.95 10.56 16.02
CA PRO A 93 14.97 11.62 16.19
C PRO A 93 15.63 12.74 17.01
N VAL A 94 15.53 13.97 16.51
CA VAL A 94 15.94 15.14 17.29
C VAL A 94 14.89 15.32 18.38
N ILE A 95 15.21 14.85 19.60
CA ILE A 95 14.39 15.11 20.78
C ILE A 95 14.59 16.59 21.11
N LYS A 96 13.59 17.43 20.81
CA LYS A 96 13.62 18.83 21.21
C LYS A 96 13.42 18.90 22.73
N PRO A 97 14.20 19.71 23.47
CA PRO A 97 14.00 19.87 24.90
C PRO A 97 12.59 20.41 25.19
N ILE A 98 11.95 19.87 26.22
CA ILE A 98 10.68 20.39 26.72
C ILE A 98 11.00 21.71 27.43
N VAL A 99 10.79 22.82 26.75
CA VAL A 99 11.05 24.16 27.29
C VAL A 99 9.76 24.80 27.81
N PRO A 100 9.81 25.57 28.93
CA PRO A 100 8.66 26.32 29.41
C PRO A 100 8.27 27.40 28.40
N LYS A 101 6.97 27.55 28.16
CA LYS A 101 6.37 28.54 27.26
C LYS A 101 5.34 29.36 28.02
N ILE A 102 5.21 30.62 27.64
CA ILE A 102 4.21 31.53 28.22
C ILE A 102 2.96 31.54 27.35
N CYS A 103 1.80 31.24 27.94
CA CYS A 103 0.53 31.27 27.24
C CYS A 103 0.16 32.69 26.81
N LYS A 104 -0.13 32.89 25.50
CA LYS A 104 -0.49 34.22 24.97
C LYS A 104 -1.78 34.82 25.55
N LYS A 105 -2.67 34.02 26.14
CA LYS A 105 -3.96 34.49 26.68
C LYS A 105 -3.93 34.68 28.19
N CYS A 106 -3.54 33.66 28.95
CA CYS A 106 -3.56 33.71 30.42
C CYS A 106 -2.20 33.99 31.06
N LYS A 107 -1.13 34.15 30.27
CA LYS A 107 0.25 34.38 30.71
C LYS A 107 0.84 33.31 31.65
N LYS A 108 0.15 32.19 31.87
CA LYS A 108 0.68 31.05 32.64
C LYS A 108 1.76 30.32 31.87
N GLU A 109 2.75 29.83 32.59
CA GLU A 109 3.79 28.95 32.07
C GLU A 109 3.22 27.54 31.82
N PHE A 110 3.67 26.92 30.73
CA PHE A 110 3.31 25.55 30.39
C PHE A 110 4.42 24.87 29.59
N TYR A 111 4.46 23.54 29.68
CA TYR A 111 5.45 22.71 29.00
C TYR A 111 4.78 21.97 27.84
N ASP A 112 5.34 22.10 26.63
CA ASP A 112 4.78 21.44 25.45
C ASP A 112 5.91 21.07 24.47
N ASP A 113 5.89 19.82 24.03
CA ASP A 113 6.77 19.27 22.99
C ASP A 113 6.44 19.86 21.60
N LYS A 114 5.25 20.44 21.43
CA LYS A 114 4.73 21.01 20.20
C LYS A 114 4.71 22.54 20.22
N GLU A 115 4.58 23.16 19.05
CA GLU A 115 4.53 24.62 18.85
C GLU A 115 3.20 25.27 19.29
N ARG A 116 2.57 24.78 20.37
CA ARG A 116 1.34 25.36 20.89
C ARG A 116 1.60 26.75 21.47
N LYS A 117 0.66 27.67 21.21
CA LYS A 117 0.72 29.07 21.65
C LYS A 117 -0.02 29.33 22.99
N TYR A 118 -0.79 28.36 23.46
CA TYR A 118 -1.63 28.49 24.64
C TYR A 118 -1.57 27.22 25.49
N CYS A 119 -1.69 27.36 26.81
CA CYS A 119 -1.55 26.26 27.77
C CYS A 119 -2.70 25.23 27.75
N SER A 120 -3.91 25.63 27.33
CA SER A 120 -5.09 24.74 27.30
C SER A 120 -6.09 25.16 26.21
N PRO A 121 -7.02 24.28 25.79
CA PRO A 121 -8.09 24.63 24.84
C PRO A 121 -8.97 25.79 25.31
N ALA A 122 -9.17 25.93 26.63
CA ALA A 122 -9.87 27.09 27.22
C ALA A 122 -9.15 28.41 26.91
N CYS A 123 -7.83 28.35 26.73
CA CYS A 123 -7.01 29.51 26.39
C CYS A 123 -6.97 29.82 24.88
N TYR A 124 -7.58 28.99 24.03
CA TYR A 124 -7.63 29.29 22.60
C TYR A 124 -8.54 30.50 22.35
N SER A 125 -8.22 31.28 21.33
CA SER A 125 -9.14 32.28 20.81
C SER A 125 -10.40 31.56 20.33
N LYS A 126 -11.57 31.95 20.85
CA LYS A 126 -12.83 31.39 20.39
C LYS A 126 -12.95 31.71 18.89
N ARG A 127 -13.19 30.69 18.07
CA ARG A 127 -13.55 30.93 16.67
C ARG A 127 -14.90 31.65 16.66
N PRO A 128 -15.11 32.64 15.76
CA PRO A 128 -16.41 33.27 15.64
C PRO A 128 -17.46 32.20 15.38
N ILE A 129 -18.52 32.22 16.18
CA ILE A 129 -19.66 31.33 16.02
C ILE A 129 -20.45 31.89 14.84
N PHE A 130 -20.28 31.29 13.67
CA PHE A 130 -21.13 31.58 12.52
C PHE A 130 -22.37 30.67 12.63
N PRO A 131 -23.57 31.22 12.89
CA PRO A 131 -24.79 30.43 12.97
C PRO A 131 -25.17 29.87 11.60
N ALA A 132 -25.96 28.80 11.59
CA ALA A 132 -26.39 28.16 10.34
C ALA A 132 -27.25 29.10 9.48
N GLU A 133 -28.12 29.88 10.12
CA GLU A 133 -29.01 30.87 9.48
C GLU A 133 -28.23 31.90 8.67
N LYS A 134 -27.22 32.53 9.28
CA LYS A 134 -26.37 33.51 8.58
C LYS A 134 -25.70 32.95 7.33
N ILE A 135 -25.30 31.67 7.34
CA ILE A 135 -24.70 31.03 6.16
C ILE A 135 -25.75 30.90 5.04
N ILE A 136 -26.99 30.55 5.39
CA ILE A 136 -28.09 30.45 4.44
C ILE A 136 -28.43 31.82 3.85
N GLU A 137 -28.51 32.86 4.69
CA GLU A 137 -28.74 34.25 4.29
C GLU A 137 -27.67 34.72 3.30
N GLU A 138 -26.38 34.57 3.63
CA GLU A 138 -25.29 34.98 2.75
C GLU A 138 -25.27 34.23 1.40
N ILE A 139 -25.68 32.95 1.38
CA ILE A 139 -25.82 32.20 0.12
C ILE A 139 -26.95 32.77 -0.74
N LYS A 140 -28.08 33.15 -0.13
CA LYS A 140 -29.22 33.78 -0.82
C LYS A 140 -28.86 35.17 -1.34
N GLU A 141 -28.23 36.01 -0.52
CA GLU A 141 -27.75 37.34 -0.92
C GLU A 141 -26.76 37.24 -2.11
N PHE A 142 -25.84 36.27 -2.07
CA PHE A 142 -24.93 36.04 -3.19
C PHE A 142 -25.69 35.67 -4.46
N TYR A 143 -26.72 34.84 -4.36
CA TYR A 143 -27.56 34.45 -5.49
C TYR A 143 -28.34 35.64 -6.06
N GLU A 144 -28.96 36.45 -5.21
CA GLU A 144 -29.67 37.68 -5.62
C GLU A 144 -28.74 38.65 -6.36
N LYS A 145 -27.49 38.78 -5.91
CA LYS A 145 -26.52 39.69 -6.52
C LYS A 145 -25.91 39.18 -7.83
N ASN A 146 -25.71 37.87 -7.97
CA ASN A 146 -24.92 37.30 -9.08
C ASN A 146 -25.72 36.38 -10.02
N GLY A 147 -26.99 36.09 -9.71
CA GLY A 147 -27.83 35.16 -10.46
C GLY A 147 -27.36 33.69 -10.43
N ARG A 148 -26.42 33.36 -9.54
CA ARG A 148 -25.83 32.02 -9.40
C ARG A 148 -25.38 31.74 -7.97
N ILE A 149 -25.21 30.47 -7.65
CA ILE A 149 -24.74 30.01 -6.33
C ILE A 149 -23.21 30.21 -6.21
N PRO A 150 -22.68 30.55 -5.03
CA PRO A 150 -21.24 30.69 -4.84
C PRO A 150 -20.51 29.35 -4.96
N VAL A 151 -19.34 29.35 -5.62
CA VAL A 151 -18.42 28.20 -5.62
C VAL A 151 -17.68 28.15 -4.28
N LYS A 152 -17.26 26.96 -3.84
CA LYS A 152 -16.57 26.75 -2.55
C LYS A 152 -15.37 27.68 -2.27
N ARG A 153 -14.72 28.20 -3.32
CA ARG A 153 -13.56 29.11 -3.20
C ARG A 153 -13.97 30.58 -3.06
N GLU A 154 -15.17 30.93 -3.51
CA GLU A 154 -15.71 32.30 -3.47
C GLU A 154 -16.36 32.59 -2.12
N TYR A 155 -16.81 31.55 -1.40
CA TYR A 155 -17.43 31.72 -0.10
C TYR A 155 -16.39 31.78 1.04
N HIS A 156 -16.24 32.98 1.62
CA HIS A 156 -15.23 33.29 2.64
C HIS A 156 -15.28 32.38 3.88
N ALA A 157 -16.46 31.90 4.27
CA ALA A 157 -16.67 31.04 5.44
C ALA A 157 -16.91 29.55 5.10
N TYR A 158 -16.44 29.06 3.94
CA TYR A 158 -16.66 27.68 3.47
C TYR A 158 -16.38 26.59 4.52
N ARG A 159 -15.28 26.71 5.28
CA ARG A 159 -14.93 25.71 6.31
C ARG A 159 -15.97 25.66 7.42
N VAL A 160 -16.55 26.81 7.77
CA VAL A 160 -17.59 26.90 8.79
C VAL A 160 -18.89 26.34 8.27
N ALA A 161 -19.29 26.69 7.04
CA ALA A 161 -20.45 26.10 6.38
C ALA A 161 -20.36 24.57 6.28
N ARG A 162 -19.20 24.04 5.86
CA ARG A 162 -18.97 22.59 5.83
C ARG A 162 -19.06 21.97 7.23
N PHE A 163 -18.53 22.63 8.26
CA PHE A 163 -18.60 22.12 9.63
C PHE A 163 -20.04 22.07 10.17
N ARG A 164 -20.85 23.10 9.88
CA ARG A 164 -22.25 23.20 10.33
C ARG A 164 -23.18 22.23 9.61
N PHE A 165 -23.08 22.14 8.29
CA PHE A 165 -23.99 21.36 7.45
C PHE A 165 -23.40 20.00 7.02
N GLY A 166 -22.18 19.68 7.44
CA GLY A 166 -21.42 18.48 7.05
C GLY A 166 -20.75 18.56 5.67
N THR A 167 -21.46 19.09 4.67
CA THR A 167 -20.92 19.32 3.31
C THR A 167 -21.40 20.66 2.74
N TRP A 168 -20.67 21.20 1.76
CA TRP A 168 -21.07 22.43 1.06
C TRP A 168 -22.37 22.26 0.29
N ASN A 169 -22.56 21.11 -0.36
CA ASN A 169 -23.79 20.83 -1.09
C ASN A 169 -25.00 20.75 -0.14
N LYS A 170 -24.82 20.27 1.10
CA LYS A 170 -25.88 20.32 2.13
C LYS A 170 -26.20 21.76 2.55
N ALA A 171 -25.20 22.65 2.64
CA ALA A 171 -25.43 24.06 2.91
C ALA A 171 -26.21 24.75 1.77
N ILE A 172 -25.85 24.47 0.52
CA ILE A 172 -26.57 24.97 -0.67
C ILE A 172 -28.02 24.47 -0.69
N LYS A 173 -28.25 23.17 -0.44
CA LYS A 173 -29.59 22.59 -0.33
C LYS A 173 -30.41 23.23 0.80
N ALA A 174 -29.79 23.47 1.96
CA ALA A 174 -30.45 24.15 3.08
C ALA A 174 -30.82 25.60 2.75
N ALA A 175 -30.10 26.25 1.84
CA ALA A 175 -30.44 27.56 1.31
C ALA A 175 -31.55 27.53 0.24
N GLY A 176 -32.04 26.35 -0.15
CA GLY A 176 -33.12 26.19 -1.13
C GLY A 176 -32.65 26.07 -2.57
N PHE A 177 -31.35 25.84 -2.81
CA PHE A 177 -30.79 25.78 -4.15
C PHE A 177 -30.30 24.37 -4.52
N ASP A 178 -30.24 24.09 -5.82
CA ASP A 178 -29.64 22.87 -6.33
C ASP A 178 -28.10 22.94 -6.25
N PRO A 179 -27.45 21.99 -5.57
CA PRO A 179 -26.00 22.02 -5.43
C PRO A 179 -25.32 21.72 -6.76
N ASN A 180 -24.13 22.30 -6.93
CA ASN A 180 -23.32 22.03 -8.11
C ASN A 180 -23.00 20.52 -8.20
N PRO A 181 -23.30 19.84 -9.32
CA PRO A 181 -22.96 18.44 -9.51
C PRO A 181 -21.47 18.21 -9.29
N VAL A 182 -21.14 17.08 -8.66
CA VAL A 182 -19.77 16.59 -8.70
C VAL A 182 -19.40 16.28 -10.15
N LEU A 183 -18.12 16.40 -10.49
CA LEU A 183 -17.62 15.92 -11.79
C LEU A 183 -18.10 14.46 -11.96
N PHE A 184 -18.72 14.17 -13.11
CA PHE A 184 -19.30 12.87 -13.45
C PHE A 184 -20.57 12.46 -12.67
N ALA A 185 -21.34 13.41 -12.13
CA ALA A 185 -22.62 13.10 -11.48
C ALA A 185 -23.67 12.49 -12.44
N LYS A 186 -23.58 12.83 -13.72
CA LYS A 186 -24.45 12.28 -14.77
C LYS A 186 -23.76 11.07 -15.39
N LYS A 187 -24.45 9.94 -15.38
CA LYS A 187 -24.00 8.71 -16.05
C LYS A 187 -24.60 8.64 -17.44
N HIS A 188 -23.80 8.15 -18.37
CA HIS A 188 -24.19 7.94 -19.76
C HIS A 188 -24.20 6.44 -20.06
N VAL A 189 -24.91 6.05 -21.12
CA VAL A 189 -24.92 4.67 -21.62
C VAL A 189 -24.26 4.70 -22.98
N ALA A 190 -23.14 3.98 -23.13
CA ALA A 190 -22.42 3.85 -24.37
C ALA A 190 -23.13 2.88 -25.34
N LYS A 191 -22.69 2.82 -26.60
CA LYS A 191 -23.34 2.01 -27.65
C LYS A 191 -23.34 0.50 -27.37
N ASP A 192 -22.29 0.03 -26.71
CA ASP A 192 -22.12 -1.34 -26.20
C ASP A 192 -22.86 -1.60 -24.88
N SER A 193 -23.75 -0.67 -24.46
CA SER A 193 -24.57 -0.75 -23.26
C SER A 193 -23.82 -0.72 -21.92
N HIS A 194 -22.53 -0.35 -21.89
CA HIS A 194 -21.86 -0.09 -20.62
C HIS A 194 -22.20 1.31 -20.08
N ILE A 195 -22.21 1.43 -18.75
CA ILE A 195 -22.46 2.69 -18.06
C ILE A 195 -21.14 3.43 -17.94
N CYS A 196 -21.04 4.62 -18.53
CA CYS A 196 -19.82 5.43 -18.55
C CYS A 196 -20.02 6.79 -17.86
N ASP A 197 -18.91 7.31 -17.34
CA ASP A 197 -18.89 8.57 -16.59
C ASP A 197 -18.48 9.76 -17.48
N SER A 198 -17.87 9.52 -18.66
CA SER A 198 -17.43 10.57 -19.59
C SER A 198 -18.24 10.61 -20.90
N LEU A 199 -18.44 11.83 -21.43
CA LEU A 199 -19.05 12.03 -22.75
C LEU A 199 -18.19 11.49 -23.89
N SER A 200 -16.87 11.43 -23.70
CA SER A 200 -15.94 10.79 -24.63
C SER A 200 -16.17 9.30 -24.76
N GLU A 201 -16.40 8.59 -23.66
CA GLU A 201 -16.73 7.15 -23.66
C GLU A 201 -18.10 6.88 -24.30
N MET A 202 -19.05 7.80 -24.20
CA MET A 202 -20.38 7.67 -24.80
C MET A 202 -20.36 7.70 -26.35
N ILE A 203 -19.41 8.43 -26.95
CA ILE A 203 -19.37 8.66 -28.40
C ILE A 203 -18.69 7.49 -29.14
N ILE A 204 -17.73 6.83 -28.49
CA ILE A 204 -16.99 5.68 -29.00
C ILE A 204 -17.96 4.49 -29.16
#